data_AF-A0AAV1VIT8-F1
#
_entry.id   AF-A0AAV1VIT8-F1
#
_cell.length_a   1.000
_cell.length_b   1.000
_cell.length_c   1.000
_cell.angle_alpha   90.00
_cell.angle_beta   90.00
_cell.angle_gamma   90.00
#
_symmetry.space_group_name_H-M   'P 1'
#
loop_
_entity.id
_entity.type
_entity.pdbx_description
1 polymer ?
#
loop_
_entity_poly.entity_id
_entity_poly.type
_entity_poly.pdbx_seq_one_letter_code
_entity_poly.pdbx_strand_id
1 'polypeptide(L)'
;MNLTSKDIFNAKALLRQEDLNSRKPLESVLEELQEKGVVHDYAKDDEGPITHLFFATPGAVDRVREFPDVALMDFTYKTIRFKLPPLHVVGMTSTSAKFSI
;
A
#
# COMPACT_ATOMS: atom_id res chain seq x y z
N MET A 1 32.55 -1.80 24.78
CA MET A 1 32.07 -1.99 23.40
C MET A 1 31.25 -0.75 23.05
N ASN A 2 31.75 0.09 22.14
CA ASN A 2 31.03 1.31 21.76
C ASN A 2 30.03 0.97 20.66
N LEU A 3 28.74 1.04 20.99
CA LEU A 3 27.67 0.86 20.03
C LEU A 3 27.61 2.10 19.13
N THR A 4 27.75 1.93 17.82
CA THR A 4 27.65 3.02 16.86
C THR A 4 26.22 3.14 16.34
N SER A 5 25.85 4.31 15.80
CA SER A 5 24.55 4.49 15.14
C SER A 5 24.34 3.50 13.98
N LYS A 6 25.42 3.02 13.37
CA LYS A 6 25.39 2.02 12.30
C LYS A 6 25.00 0.64 12.82
N ASP A 7 25.47 0.27 14.01
CA ASP A 7 25.11 -1.00 14.65
C ASP A 7 23.61 -1.04 14.99
N ILE A 8 23.07 0.07 15.48
CA ILE A 8 21.63 0.22 15.75
C ILE A 8 20.81 0.10 14.46
N PHE A 9 21.26 0.75 13.37
CA PHE A 9 20.58 0.68 12.08
C PHE A 9 20.56 -0.75 11.51
N ASN A 10 21.71 -1.44 11.57
CA ASN A 10 21.84 -2.81 11.10
C ASN A 10 20.99 -3.78 11.93
N ALA A 11 20.98 -3.63 13.26
CA ALA A 11 20.13 -4.43 14.14
C ALA A 11 18.64 -4.24 13.83
N LYS A 12 18.20 -2.99 13.61
CA LYS A 12 16.82 -2.71 13.17
C LYS A 12 16.49 -3.30 11.79
N ALA A 13 17.45 -3.30 10.87
CA ALA A 13 17.26 -3.87 9.54
C ALA A 13 17.12 -5.40 9.60
N LEU A 14 17.93 -6.07 10.44
CA LEU A 14 17.87 -7.51 10.67
C LEU A 14 16.53 -7.93 11.30
N LEU A 15 16.11 -7.30 12.39
CA LEU A 15 14.82 -7.57 13.03
C LEU A 15 13.65 -7.44 12.04
N ARG A 16 13.69 -6.40 11.20
CA ARG A 16 12.65 -6.20 10.17
C ARG A 16 12.69 -7.25 9.05
N GLN A 17 13.87 -7.76 8.69
CA GLN A 17 13.98 -8.87 7.74
C GLN A 17 13.42 -10.16 8.32
N GLU A 18 13.68 -10.42 9.61
CA GLU A 18 13.09 -11.54 10.34
C GLU A 18 11.57 -11.42 10.40
N ASP A 19 11.03 -10.24 10.76
CA ASP A 19 9.57 -9.98 10.80
C ASP A 19 8.90 -10.23 9.45
N LEU A 20 9.59 -9.91 8.35
CA LEU A 20 9.08 -10.11 6.99
C LEU A 20 9.35 -11.51 6.44
N ASN A 21 9.98 -12.42 7.19
CA ASN A 21 10.49 -13.71 6.71
C ASN A 21 11.35 -13.57 5.44
N SER A 22 12.19 -12.53 5.37
CA SER A 22 13.00 -12.16 4.20
C SER A 22 12.22 -11.76 2.93
N ARG A 23 10.88 -11.60 2.99
CA ARG A 23 10.06 -11.15 1.85
C ARG A 23 10.21 -9.66 1.58
N LYS A 24 9.96 -9.22 0.34
CA LYS A 24 9.88 -7.79 0.05
C LYS A 24 8.59 -7.22 0.64
N PRO A 25 8.59 -5.97 1.16
CA PRO A 25 7.43 -5.40 1.83
C PRO A 25 6.12 -5.39 1.02
N LEU A 26 6.18 -5.14 -0.29
CA LEU A 26 4.99 -5.18 -1.15
C LEU A 26 4.42 -6.60 -1.32
N GLU A 27 5.28 -7.61 -1.37
CA GLU A 27 4.87 -9.01 -1.48
C GLU A 27 4.12 -9.43 -0.22
N SER A 28 4.64 -9.06 0.96
CA SER A 28 3.97 -9.31 2.23
C SER A 28 2.60 -8.62 2.34
N VAL A 29 2.46 -7.40 1.81
CA VAL A 29 1.16 -6.70 1.78
C VAL A 29 0.20 -7.39 0.81
N LEU A 30 0.66 -7.76 -0.38
CA LEU A 30 -0.17 -8.47 -1.36
C LEU A 30 -0.70 -9.79 -0.78
N GLU A 31 0.15 -10.58 -0.12
CA GLU A 31 -0.25 -11.83 0.54
C GLU A 31 -1.33 -11.57 1.61
N GLU A 32 -1.16 -10.55 2.46
CA GLU A 32 -2.16 -10.19 3.47
C GLU A 32 -3.51 -9.78 2.85
N LEU A 33 -3.48 -9.04 1.73
CA LEU A 33 -4.69 -8.66 0.98
C LEU A 33 -5.40 -9.88 0.41
N GLN A 34 -4.64 -10.84 -0.13
CA GLN A 34 -5.14 -12.10 -0.66
C GLN A 34 -5.77 -12.98 0.43
N GLU A 35 -5.08 -13.14 1.56
CA GLU A 35 -5.57 -13.91 2.71
C GLU A 35 -6.89 -13.33 3.26
N LYS A 36 -7.02 -12.00 3.27
CA LYS A 36 -8.23 -11.31 3.74
C LYS A 36 -9.33 -11.20 2.68
N GLY A 37 -9.09 -11.66 1.45
CA GLY A 37 -10.04 -11.53 0.33
C GLY A 37 -10.36 -10.08 -0.03
N VAL A 38 -9.42 -9.15 0.21
CA VAL A 38 -9.58 -7.74 -0.16
C VAL A 38 -9.51 -7.60 -1.67
N VAL A 39 -10.34 -6.74 -2.25
CA VAL A 39 -10.26 -6.43 -3.69
C VAL A 39 -8.95 -5.72 -3.98
N HIS A 40 -8.15 -6.28 -4.88
CA HIS A 40 -6.83 -5.75 -5.23
C HIS A 40 -6.48 -6.04 -6.69
N ASP A 41 -5.55 -5.25 -7.21
CA ASP A 41 -4.91 -5.44 -8.50
C ASP A 41 -3.43 -5.08 -8.40
N TYR A 42 -2.57 -5.75 -9.16
CA TYR A 42 -1.12 -5.55 -9.06
C TYR A 42 -0.42 -5.82 -10.38
N ALA A 43 0.72 -5.16 -10.57
CA ALA A 43 1.60 -5.38 -11.70
C ALA A 43 3.00 -5.78 -11.24
N LYS A 44 3.67 -6.61 -12.05
CA LYS A 44 5.08 -7.00 -11.88
C LYS A 44 5.88 -6.52 -13.08
N ASP A 45 7.16 -6.23 -12.90
CA ASP A 45 8.10 -6.05 -14.01
C ASP A 45 8.53 -7.41 -14.59
N ASP A 46 9.26 -7.36 -15.70
CA ASP A 46 9.80 -8.55 -16.38
C ASP A 46 10.84 -9.28 -15.50
N GLU A 47 11.45 -8.59 -14.54
CA GLU A 47 12.42 -9.16 -13.61
C GLU A 47 11.77 -9.82 -12.37
N GLY A 48 10.45 -9.71 -12.21
CA GLY A 48 9.65 -10.36 -11.17
C GLY A 48 9.17 -9.49 -9.99
N PRO A 49 9.81 -8.39 -9.55
CA PRO A 49 9.26 -7.55 -8.49
C PRO A 49 7.90 -6.90 -8.82
N ILE A 50 7.08 -6.73 -7.77
CA ILE A 50 5.85 -5.94 -7.83
C ILE A 50 6.21 -4.46 -8.02
N THR A 51 5.66 -3.84 -9.06
CA THR A 51 5.85 -2.42 -9.37
C THR A 51 4.66 -1.57 -8.98
N HIS A 52 3.44 -2.13 -9.02
CA HIS A 52 2.21 -1.42 -8.68
C HIS A 52 1.29 -2.33 -7.87
N LEU A 53 0.62 -1.75 -6.88
CA LEU A 53 -0.37 -2.42 -6.06
C LEU A 53 -1.51 -1.45 -5.76
N PHE A 54 -2.70 -1.80 -6.22
CA PHE A 54 -3.96 -1.14 -5.88
C PHE A 54 -4.81 -2.07 -5.04
N PHE A 55 -5.51 -1.53 -4.07
CA PHE A 55 -6.52 -2.26 -3.30
C PHE A 55 -7.62 -1.31 -2.87
N ALA A 56 -8.80 -1.86 -2.66
CA ALA A 56 -9.97 -1.09 -2.26
C ALA A 56 -10.55 -1.66 -0.98
N THR A 57 -10.98 -0.77 -0.07
CA THR A 57 -11.66 -1.21 1.15
C THR A 57 -13.02 -1.87 0.83
N PRO A 58 -13.51 -2.81 1.66
CA PRO A 58 -14.81 -3.45 1.43
C PRO A 58 -15.93 -2.41 1.28
N GLY A 59 -16.74 -2.54 0.22
CA GLY A 59 -17.82 -1.61 -0.11
C GLY A 59 -17.38 -0.33 -0.80
N ALA A 60 -16.08 -0.02 -0.92
CA ALA A 60 -15.62 1.11 -1.71
C ALA A 60 -15.95 0.94 -3.19
N VAL A 61 -15.74 -0.27 -3.73
CA VAL A 61 -16.04 -0.59 -5.14
C VAL A 61 -17.52 -0.36 -5.46
N ASP A 62 -18.41 -0.76 -4.55
CA ASP A 62 -19.85 -0.57 -4.74
C ASP A 62 -20.23 0.91 -4.70
N ARG A 63 -19.63 1.69 -3.78
CA ARG A 63 -19.83 3.14 -3.74
C ARG A 63 -19.28 3.85 -4.97
N VAL A 64 -18.15 3.42 -5.53
CA VAL A 64 -17.63 3.98 -6.81
C VAL A 64 -18.59 3.69 -7.96
N ARG A 65 -19.21 2.51 -7.98
CA ARG A 65 -20.22 2.16 -9.00
C ARG A 65 -21.51 2.96 -8.86
N GLU A 66 -21.91 3.25 -7.63
CA GLU A 66 -23.11 4.04 -7.33
C GLU A 66 -22.89 5.54 -7.55
N PHE A 67 -21.70 6.06 -7.23
CA PHE A 67 -21.32 7.46 -7.33
C PHE A 67 -20.02 7.64 -8.12
N PRO A 68 -20.05 7.46 -9.45
CA PRO A 68 -18.85 7.48 -10.30
C PRO A 68 -18.36 8.90 -10.63
N ASP A 69 -19.11 9.94 -10.25
CA ASP A 69 -18.97 11.29 -10.81
C ASP A 69 -17.71 12.04 -10.32
N VAL A 70 -17.30 11.83 -9.07
CA VAL A 70 -16.19 12.60 -8.47
C VAL A 70 -15.28 11.70 -7.65
N ALA A 71 -14.00 11.66 -8.07
CA ALA A 71 -12.91 11.08 -7.31
C ALA A 71 -11.77 12.10 -7.15
N LEU A 72 -11.32 12.30 -5.92
CA LEU A 72 -10.15 13.10 -5.57
C LEU A 72 -8.97 12.17 -5.32
N MET A 73 -7.90 12.36 -6.08
CA MET A 73 -6.66 11.61 -5.95
C MET A 73 -5.63 12.45 -5.22
N ASP A 74 -5.13 11.94 -4.09
CA ASP A 74 -4.11 12.59 -3.28
C ASP A 74 -2.80 11.81 -3.33
N PHE A 75 -1.74 12.49 -3.80
CA PHE A 75 -0.36 12.00 -3.85
C PHE A 75 0.56 12.76 -2.88
N THR A 76 0.01 13.46 -1.88
CA THR A 76 0.77 14.33 -0.97
C THR A 76 1.66 13.59 0.03
N TYR A 77 1.53 12.26 0.13
CA TYR A 77 2.43 11.47 0.96
C TYR A 77 3.84 11.44 0.36
N LYS A 78 4.85 11.75 1.17
CA LYS A 78 6.27 11.58 0.80
C LYS A 78 6.45 10.18 0.23
N THR A 79 7.15 10.09 -0.91
CA THR A 79 7.51 8.82 -1.53
C THR A 79 8.04 7.88 -0.45
N ILE A 80 7.27 6.83 -0.13
CA ILE A 80 7.67 5.91 0.92
C ILE A 80 8.98 5.23 0.49
N ARG A 81 9.72 4.67 1.44
CA ARG A 81 11.03 4.02 1.23
C ARG A 81 11.05 3.00 0.07
N PHE A 82 9.88 2.56 -0.38
CA PHE A 82 9.65 1.66 -1.50
C PHE A 82 9.56 2.36 -2.87
N LYS A 83 9.88 3.66 -2.94
CA LYS A 83 9.84 4.49 -4.16
C LYS A 83 8.47 4.56 -4.84
N LEU A 84 7.42 4.13 -4.16
CA LEU A 84 6.03 4.23 -4.60
C LEU A 84 5.35 5.34 -3.81
N PRO A 85 4.87 6.42 -4.40
CA PRO A 85 4.05 7.37 -3.68
C PRO A 85 2.72 6.69 -3.29
N PRO A 86 2.32 6.70 -2.01
CA PRO A 86 0.98 6.24 -1.62
C PRO A 86 -0.05 7.14 -2.32
N LEU A 87 -0.80 6.56 -3.24
CA LEU A 87 -1.97 7.20 -3.82
C LEU A 87 -3.17 6.86 -2.93
N HIS A 88 -3.80 7.89 -2.36
CA HIS A 88 -5.08 7.73 -1.68
C HIS A 88 -6.16 8.36 -2.55
N VAL A 89 -7.24 7.61 -2.81
CA VAL A 89 -8.36 8.09 -3.61
C VAL A 89 -9.58 8.25 -2.71
N VAL A 90 -10.26 9.39 -2.84
CA VAL A 90 -11.47 9.72 -2.08
C VAL A 90 -12.60 9.98 -3.07
N GLY A 91 -13.65 9.16 -3.01
CA GLY A 91 -14.88 9.37 -3.76
C GLY A 91 -15.84 10.30 -3.02
N MET A 92 -16.82 10.84 -3.75
CA MET A 92 -17.88 11.67 -3.18
C MET A 92 -19.25 11.27 -3.72
N THR A 93 -20.25 11.20 -2.84
CA THR A 93 -21.64 10.92 -3.19
C THR A 93 -22.36 12.17 -3.73
N SER A 94 -23.56 11.98 -4.27
CA SER A 94 -24.44 13.09 -4.69
C SER A 94 -24.85 14.03 -3.54
N THR A 95 -24.78 13.55 -2.30
CA THR A 95 -25.01 14.35 -1.08
C THR A 95 -23.73 14.97 -0.51
N SER A 96 -22.64 14.98 -1.28
CA SER A 96 -21.32 15.48 -0.88
C SER A 96 -20.68 14.72 0.30
N ALA A 97 -21.17 13.51 0.61
CA ALA A 97 -20.53 12.63 1.58
C ALA A 97 -19.29 11.99 0.96
N LYS A 98 -18.20 11.91 1.71
CA LYS A 98 -16.92 11.37 1.23
C LYS A 98 -16.78 9.90 1.61
N PHE A 99 -16.13 9.11 0.76
CA PHE A 99 -15.71 7.76 1.09
C PHE A 99 -14.30 7.49 0.59
N SER A 100 -13.53 6.73 1.37
CA SER A 100 -12.22 6.25 0.94
C SER A 100 -12.39 5.11 -0.06
N ILE A 101 -11.54 5.12 -1.07
CA ILE A 101 -11.38 4.04 -2.04
C ILE A 101 -10.15 3.25 -1.62
#